data_AF-A0A6N2RS29-F1
#
_entry.id   AF-A0A6N2RS29-F1
#
_cell.length_a   1.000
_cell.length_b   1.000
_cell.length_c   1.000
_cell.angle_alpha   90.00
_cell.angle_beta   90.00
_cell.angle_gamma   90.00
#
_symmetry.space_group_name_H-M   'P 1'
#
loop_
_entity.id
_entity.type
_entity.pdbx_description
1 polymer ?
#
loop_
_entity_poly.entity_id
_entity_poly.type
_entity_poly.pdbx_seq_one_letter_code
_entity_poly.pdbx_strand_id
1 'polypeptide(L)'
;MKVSFLKFQDGTSKQDRAKISAKGFKVYDCEFKDLKRMLNFDGAYTAFQFSGGERKNENVLFDREIDFITLDIDKNDTMDIDTMHIHLKKMNLNHILSTTSDNSNKFKYRILIEIEPRKFTNSDEYKEIYKDLEKILGVKIDELTASQIYYSYANSYILSFFNGNKKHIITQQKITHYVSKNDFQIINQNLTEDKANALIESLGFKLVRDGTYMKFSLSPNDTIPSANAFFHKSRNKVMIKDFSTSGFYGDIIDFLSYQGFSKTDAIKLCYQFL
;
A
#
# COMPACT_ATOMS: atom_id res chain seq x y z
N MET A 1 -11.79 -5.23 -6.99
CA MET A 1 -11.28 -5.82 -5.74
C MET A 1 -12.17 -6.98 -5.33
N LYS A 2 -11.69 -7.82 -4.40
CA LYS A 2 -12.50 -8.87 -3.78
C LYS A 2 -12.66 -8.62 -2.28
N VAL A 3 -13.82 -8.98 -1.74
CA VAL A 3 -14.08 -8.99 -0.30
C VAL A 3 -14.81 -10.28 0.08
N SER A 4 -14.37 -10.90 1.17
CA SER A 4 -15.13 -12.01 1.77
C SER A 4 -16.14 -11.42 2.74
N PHE A 5 -17.43 -11.70 2.52
CA PHE A 5 -18.52 -11.17 3.34
C PHE A 5 -19.54 -12.25 3.70
N LEU A 6 -20.04 -12.16 4.93
CA LEU A 6 -21.12 -12.96 5.48
C LEU A 6 -22.13 -12.04 6.14
N LYS A 7 -23.33 -11.93 5.56
CA LYS A 7 -24.43 -11.15 6.14
C LYS A 7 -25.09 -11.94 7.26
N PHE A 8 -25.40 -11.27 8.36
CA PHE A 8 -26.20 -11.85 9.45
C PHE A 8 -27.68 -11.61 9.25
N GLN A 9 -28.50 -12.42 9.91
CA GLN A 9 -29.91 -12.11 10.09
C GLN A 9 -30.07 -11.00 11.14
N ASP A 10 -31.06 -10.15 10.95
CA ASP A 10 -31.35 -9.06 11.88
C ASP A 10 -31.61 -9.63 13.28
N GLY A 11 -31.06 -8.98 14.31
CA GLY A 11 -31.19 -9.42 15.70
C GLY A 11 -30.22 -10.55 16.13
N THR A 12 -29.30 -11.00 15.27
CA THR A 12 -28.28 -12.00 15.65
C THR A 12 -27.41 -11.48 16.80
N SER A 13 -27.37 -12.22 17.92
CA SER A 13 -26.59 -11.87 19.12
C SER A 13 -25.07 -11.89 18.87
N LYS A 14 -24.30 -11.16 19.66
CA LYS A 14 -22.81 -11.14 19.54
C LYS A 14 -22.19 -12.53 19.67
N GLN A 15 -22.74 -13.37 20.56
CA GLN A 15 -22.25 -14.75 20.76
C GLN A 15 -22.54 -15.63 19.54
N ASP A 16 -23.70 -15.46 18.93
CA ASP A 16 -24.08 -16.24 17.75
C ASP A 16 -23.33 -15.79 16.50
N ARG A 17 -23.06 -14.47 16.36
CA ARG A 17 -22.21 -13.94 15.28
C ARG A 17 -20.87 -14.64 15.23
N ALA A 18 -20.22 -14.88 16.37
CA ALA A 18 -18.94 -15.58 16.43
C ALA A 18 -19.03 -17.04 15.96
N LYS A 19 -20.10 -17.76 16.31
CA LYS A 19 -20.34 -19.15 15.88
C LYS A 19 -20.65 -19.23 14.38
N ILE A 20 -21.53 -18.35 13.90
CA ILE A 20 -21.95 -18.28 12.50
C ILE A 20 -20.75 -17.94 11.60
N SER A 21 -19.89 -17.01 12.05
CA SER A 21 -18.71 -16.56 11.30
C SER A 21 -17.54 -17.55 11.32
N ALA A 22 -17.78 -18.82 11.67
CA ALA A 22 -16.82 -19.89 11.43
C ALA A 22 -16.82 -20.33 9.95
N LYS A 23 -17.94 -20.17 9.24
CA LYS A 23 -18.13 -20.66 7.87
C LYS A 23 -19.14 -19.85 7.07
N GLY A 24 -19.18 -20.08 5.76
CA GLY A 24 -20.19 -19.50 4.86
C GLY A 24 -19.81 -18.14 4.28
N PHE A 25 -18.54 -17.72 4.41
CA PHE A 25 -18.05 -16.53 3.72
C PHE A 25 -18.16 -16.71 2.21
N LYS A 26 -18.71 -15.71 1.54
CA LYS A 26 -18.75 -15.63 0.08
C LYS A 26 -17.84 -14.50 -0.38
N VAL A 27 -17.17 -14.73 -1.49
CA VAL A 27 -16.31 -13.71 -2.12
C VAL A 27 -17.16 -12.90 -3.10
N TYR A 28 -17.09 -11.58 -2.97
CA TYR A 28 -17.79 -10.64 -3.84
C TYR A 28 -16.76 -9.78 -4.59
N ASP A 29 -16.97 -9.65 -5.90
CA ASP A 29 -16.27 -8.66 -6.72
C ASP A 29 -16.96 -7.30 -6.58
N CYS A 30 -16.16 -6.27 -6.28
CA CYS A 30 -16.66 -4.91 -6.07
C CYS A 30 -15.58 -3.84 -6.33
N GLU A 31 -15.97 -2.57 -6.17
CA GLU A 31 -15.06 -1.44 -6.04
C GLU A 31 -14.88 -1.05 -4.56
N PHE A 32 -13.80 -0.36 -4.22
CA PHE A 32 -13.53 0.07 -2.84
C PHE A 32 -14.65 0.91 -2.24
N LYS A 33 -15.26 1.79 -3.04
CA LYS A 33 -16.41 2.61 -2.63
C LYS A 33 -17.64 1.78 -2.23
N ASP A 34 -17.79 0.58 -2.78
CA ASP A 34 -18.93 -0.30 -2.48
C ASP A 34 -18.83 -0.90 -1.08
N LEU A 35 -17.63 -0.96 -0.49
CA LEU A 35 -17.45 -1.43 0.89
C LEU A 35 -18.18 -0.54 1.90
N LYS A 36 -18.42 0.74 1.58
CA LYS A 36 -19.26 1.62 2.40
C LYS A 36 -20.67 1.04 2.55
N ARG A 37 -21.23 0.49 1.47
CA ARG A 37 -22.55 -0.15 1.51
C ARG A 37 -22.51 -1.45 2.31
N MET A 38 -21.44 -2.24 2.19
CA MET A 38 -21.26 -3.45 3.01
C MET A 38 -21.26 -3.13 4.50
N LEU A 39 -20.60 -2.04 4.91
CA LEU A 39 -20.51 -1.62 6.31
C LEU A 39 -21.86 -1.18 6.91
N ASN A 40 -22.87 -0.88 6.08
CA ASN A 40 -24.24 -0.58 6.50
C ASN A 40 -25.12 -1.82 6.71
N PHE A 41 -24.53 -3.02 6.77
CA PHE A 41 -25.25 -4.25 7.12
C PHE A 41 -24.64 -4.90 8.35
N ASP A 42 -25.48 -5.58 9.14
CA ASP A 42 -24.97 -6.54 10.12
C ASP A 42 -24.31 -7.70 9.40
N GLY A 43 -23.01 -7.88 9.63
CA GLY A 43 -22.25 -8.93 8.96
C GLY A 43 -20.83 -9.06 9.47
N ALA A 44 -20.11 -10.02 8.90
CA ALA A 44 -18.68 -10.19 9.05
C ALA A 44 -17.99 -10.06 7.69
N TYR A 45 -16.82 -9.40 7.68
CA TYR A 45 -16.02 -9.22 6.48
C TYR A 45 -14.53 -9.40 6.74
N THR A 46 -13.78 -9.64 5.67
CA THR A 46 -12.32 -9.57 5.65
C THR A 46 -11.84 -9.36 4.22
N ALA A 47 -10.63 -8.79 4.07
CA ALA A 47 -9.98 -8.66 2.78
C ALA A 47 -9.48 -10.01 2.24
N PHE A 48 -9.18 -10.96 3.13
CA PHE A 48 -8.69 -12.27 2.76
C PHE A 48 -9.80 -13.19 2.26
N GLN A 49 -9.40 -14.15 1.42
CA GLN A 49 -10.28 -15.20 0.93
C GLN A 49 -10.01 -16.48 1.70
N PHE A 50 -11.07 -17.24 1.98
CA PHE A 50 -10.98 -18.52 2.67
C PHE A 50 -11.28 -19.68 1.75
N SER A 51 -10.44 -20.71 1.77
CA SER A 51 -10.74 -22.00 1.15
C SER A 51 -12.06 -22.55 1.71
N GLY A 52 -12.99 -22.92 0.83
CA GLY A 52 -14.33 -23.40 1.21
C GLY A 52 -15.20 -22.38 1.95
N GLY A 53 -14.81 -21.11 2.04
CA GLY A 53 -15.52 -20.10 2.84
C GLY A 53 -15.45 -20.36 4.36
N GLU A 54 -14.47 -21.14 4.81
CA GLU A 54 -14.28 -21.51 6.22
C GLU A 54 -13.15 -20.71 6.88
N ARG A 55 -13.49 -20.00 7.96
CA ARG A 55 -12.54 -19.15 8.68
C ARG A 55 -11.61 -19.99 9.55
N LYS A 56 -10.41 -20.27 9.04
CA LYS A 56 -9.28 -20.85 9.77
C LYS A 56 -7.96 -20.31 9.22
N ASN A 57 -6.91 -20.30 10.03
CA ASN A 57 -5.57 -19.87 9.60
C ASN A 57 -5.09 -20.65 8.38
N GLU A 58 -5.25 -21.97 8.39
CA GLU A 58 -4.88 -22.89 7.30
C GLU A 58 -5.69 -22.69 6.02
N ASN A 59 -6.87 -22.08 6.11
CA ASN A 59 -7.75 -21.83 4.97
C ASN A 59 -7.53 -20.45 4.35
N VAL A 60 -6.67 -19.59 4.91
CA VAL A 60 -6.36 -18.29 4.32
C VAL A 60 -5.63 -18.49 2.99
N LEU A 61 -6.20 -17.93 1.92
CA LEU A 61 -5.64 -18.00 0.57
C LEU A 61 -4.64 -16.86 0.33
N PHE A 62 -3.42 -17.05 0.85
CA PHE A 62 -2.29 -16.11 0.73
C PHE A 62 -1.82 -15.89 -0.73
N ASP A 63 -2.08 -16.85 -1.61
CA ASP A 63 -1.80 -16.77 -3.05
C ASP A 63 -2.71 -15.79 -3.81
N ARG A 64 -3.73 -15.23 -3.13
CA ARG A 64 -4.69 -14.28 -3.66
C ARG A 64 -4.35 -12.86 -3.22
N GLU A 65 -4.60 -11.91 -4.11
CA GLU A 65 -4.39 -10.49 -3.84
C GLU A 65 -5.49 -9.95 -2.92
N ILE A 66 -5.09 -9.02 -2.04
CA ILE A 66 -6.00 -8.11 -1.35
C ILE A 66 -5.75 -6.68 -1.83
N ASP A 67 -6.81 -5.90 -1.99
CA ASP A 67 -6.76 -4.50 -2.45
C ASP A 67 -7.09 -3.50 -1.32
N PHE A 68 -7.25 -3.97 -0.08
CA PHE A 68 -7.45 -3.11 1.08
C PHE A 68 -6.97 -3.77 2.38
N ILE A 69 -6.67 -2.94 3.38
CA ILE A 69 -6.33 -3.38 4.74
C ILE A 69 -7.36 -2.79 5.70
N THR A 70 -7.72 -3.56 6.74
CA THR A 70 -8.62 -3.10 7.80
C THR A 70 -7.86 -2.97 9.12
N LEU A 71 -7.83 -1.77 9.69
CA LEU A 71 -7.19 -1.46 10.97
C LEU A 71 -8.28 -1.36 12.04
N ASP A 72 -8.09 -2.02 13.17
CA ASP A 72 -9.03 -1.99 14.31
C ASP A 72 -8.46 -1.07 15.39
N ILE A 73 -9.12 0.05 15.63
CA ILE A 73 -8.78 1.01 16.67
C ILE A 73 -9.74 0.75 17.83
N ASP A 74 -9.30 -0.01 18.84
CA ASP A 74 -10.12 -0.40 20.00
C ASP A 74 -9.47 -0.08 21.36
N LYS A 75 -8.13 0.10 21.37
CA LYS A 75 -7.37 0.48 22.56
C LYS A 75 -7.51 1.97 22.85
N ASN A 76 -7.10 2.40 24.05
CA ASN A 76 -7.13 3.79 24.59
C ASN A 76 -6.32 4.79 23.73
N ASP A 77 -6.66 4.92 22.47
CA ASP A 77 -6.15 5.92 21.56
C ASP A 77 -6.78 7.28 21.88
N THR A 78 -6.07 8.34 21.55
CA THR A 78 -6.49 9.71 21.76
C THR A 78 -7.10 10.33 20.52
N MET A 79 -7.02 9.67 19.35
CA MET A 79 -7.54 10.18 18.09
C MET A 79 -8.93 9.61 17.77
N ASP A 80 -9.94 10.49 17.78
CA ASP A 80 -11.29 10.12 17.33
C ASP A 80 -11.39 9.93 15.82
N ILE A 81 -12.48 9.28 15.39
CA ILE A 81 -12.76 8.94 13.99
C ILE A 81 -12.79 10.17 13.06
N ASP A 82 -13.28 11.32 13.52
CA ASP A 82 -13.39 12.54 12.71
C ASP A 82 -12.00 13.17 12.47
N THR A 83 -11.17 13.20 13.51
CA THR A 83 -9.78 13.65 13.46
C THR A 83 -8.94 12.73 12.57
N MET A 84 -9.09 11.42 12.71
CA MET A 84 -8.42 10.44 11.84
C MET A 84 -8.86 10.59 10.39
N HIS A 85 -10.15 10.83 10.12
CA HIS A 85 -10.64 11.11 8.77
C HIS A 85 -9.94 12.33 8.15
N ILE A 86 -9.79 13.42 8.91
CA ILE A 86 -9.04 14.60 8.46
C ILE A 86 -7.56 14.26 8.22
N HIS A 87 -6.94 13.49 9.11
CA HIS A 87 -5.54 13.08 8.99
C HIS A 87 -5.29 12.27 7.71
N LEU A 88 -6.09 11.24 7.46
CA LEU A 88 -6.00 10.40 6.26
C LEU A 88 -6.31 11.17 4.97
N LYS A 89 -7.22 12.16 5.02
CA LYS A 89 -7.45 13.07 3.88
C LYS A 89 -6.23 13.92 3.57
N LYS A 90 -5.53 14.45 4.58
CA LYS A 90 -4.27 15.20 4.40
C LYS A 90 -3.18 14.31 3.80
N MET A 91 -3.17 13.03 4.16
CA MET A 91 -2.29 12.02 3.57
C MET A 91 -2.75 11.57 2.16
N ASN A 92 -3.89 12.07 1.68
CA ASN A 92 -4.45 11.77 0.37
C ASN A 92 -4.73 10.27 0.14
N LEU A 93 -5.14 9.56 1.20
CA LEU A 93 -5.40 8.13 1.20
C LEU A 93 -6.87 7.83 0.91
N ASN A 94 -7.18 6.90 0.01
CA ASN A 94 -8.54 6.40 -0.13
C ASN A 94 -8.89 5.54 1.08
N HIS A 95 -9.95 5.90 1.78
CA HIS A 95 -10.30 5.25 3.03
C HIS A 95 -11.81 5.28 3.33
N ILE A 96 -12.21 4.35 4.19
CA ILE A 96 -13.53 4.31 4.82
C ILE A 96 -13.32 4.08 6.31
N LEU A 97 -13.89 4.93 7.15
CA LEU A 97 -13.89 4.73 8.60
C LEU A 97 -15.30 4.35 9.04
N SER A 98 -15.41 3.45 10.00
CA SER A 98 -16.69 3.04 10.56
C SER A 98 -16.57 2.78 12.05
N THR A 99 -17.50 3.29 12.85
CA THR A 99 -17.60 2.89 14.26
C THR A 99 -17.91 1.42 14.40
N THR A 100 -17.56 0.85 15.56
CA THR A 100 -17.86 -0.54 15.92
C THR A 100 -19.33 -0.70 16.37
N SER A 101 -19.61 -1.58 17.33
CA SER A 101 -20.98 -1.86 17.81
C SER A 101 -21.65 -0.66 18.48
N ASP A 102 -20.86 0.25 19.05
CA ASP A 102 -21.34 1.49 19.66
C ASP A 102 -21.00 2.67 18.75
N ASN A 103 -22.02 3.26 18.11
CA ASN A 103 -21.85 4.38 17.19
C ASN A 103 -21.62 5.74 17.89
N SER A 104 -21.87 5.80 19.20
CA SER A 104 -21.63 6.99 20.02
C SER A 104 -20.16 7.09 20.43
N ASN A 105 -19.46 5.96 20.52
CA ASN A 105 -18.04 5.93 20.85
C ASN A 105 -17.17 6.25 19.61
N LYS A 106 -16.75 7.50 19.50
CA LYS A 106 -15.90 8.00 18.40
C LYS A 106 -14.44 7.54 18.46
N PHE A 107 -14.00 6.91 19.55
CA PHE A 107 -12.63 6.42 19.73
C PHE A 107 -12.48 4.93 19.42
N LYS A 108 -13.59 4.22 19.14
CA LYS A 108 -13.60 2.80 18.75
C LYS A 108 -14.13 2.62 17.34
N TYR A 109 -13.22 2.53 16.38
CA TYR A 109 -13.56 2.51 14.96
C TYR A 109 -12.59 1.65 14.16
N ARG A 110 -12.99 1.35 12.93
CA ARG A 110 -12.18 0.66 11.94
C ARG A 110 -11.80 1.62 10.84
N ILE A 111 -10.61 1.42 10.29
CA ILE A 111 -10.13 2.12 9.10
C ILE A 111 -9.94 1.07 8.02
N LEU A 112 -10.65 1.20 6.91
CA LEU A 112 -10.35 0.48 5.68
C LEU A 112 -9.53 1.42 4.80
N ILE A 113 -8.34 1.00 4.39
CA ILE A 113 -7.45 1.76 3.50
C ILE A 113 -7.32 0.99 2.18
N GLU A 114 -7.57 1.66 1.06
CA GLU A 114 -7.37 1.07 -0.27
C GLU A 114 -5.88 1.00 -0.60
N ILE A 115 -5.43 -0.17 -1.06
CA ILE A 115 -4.02 -0.44 -1.36
C ILE A 115 -3.84 -0.98 -2.78
N GLU A 116 -2.61 -0.94 -3.27
CA GLU A 116 -2.23 -1.69 -4.47
C GLU A 116 -2.42 -3.19 -4.22
N PRO A 117 -3.07 -3.93 -5.13
CA PRO A 117 -3.28 -5.36 -4.98
C PRO A 117 -1.96 -6.06 -4.63
N ARG A 118 -1.98 -6.77 -3.50
CA ARG A 118 -0.81 -7.43 -2.95
C ARG A 118 -1.15 -8.83 -2.48
N LYS A 119 -0.25 -9.76 -2.78
CA LYS A 119 -0.21 -11.10 -2.19
C LYS A 119 0.68 -11.06 -0.96
N PHE A 120 0.30 -11.83 0.03
CA PHE A 120 1.09 -12.02 1.23
C PHE A 120 1.61 -13.44 1.23
N THR A 121 2.83 -13.64 1.71
CA THR A 121 3.42 -14.99 1.79
C THR A 121 2.96 -15.73 3.04
N ASN A 122 2.67 -15.00 4.12
CA ASN A 122 2.22 -15.54 5.41
C ASN A 122 1.58 -14.45 6.28
N SER A 123 1.13 -14.84 7.49
CA SER A 123 0.51 -13.92 8.45
C SER A 123 1.51 -12.92 9.07
N ASP A 124 2.79 -13.26 9.18
CA ASP A 124 3.79 -12.39 9.79
C ASP A 124 4.09 -11.18 8.89
N GLU A 125 4.18 -11.38 7.58
CA GLU A 125 4.28 -10.30 6.61
C GLU A 125 3.09 -9.32 6.72
N TYR A 126 1.88 -9.84 6.93
CA TYR A 126 0.69 -9.01 7.13
C TYR A 126 0.77 -8.20 8.44
N LYS A 127 1.31 -8.79 9.51
CA LYS A 127 1.47 -8.14 10.82
C LYS A 127 2.51 -7.02 10.80
N GLU A 128 3.59 -7.18 10.05
CA GLU A 128 4.59 -6.11 9.91
C GLU A 128 3.95 -4.83 9.35
N ILE A 129 3.03 -4.94 8.39
CA ILE A 129 2.29 -3.79 7.87
C ILE A 129 1.51 -3.04 8.97
N TYR A 130 0.97 -3.74 9.97
CA TYR A 130 0.26 -3.08 11.07
C TYR A 130 1.20 -2.20 11.89
N LYS A 131 2.42 -2.66 12.15
CA LYS A 131 3.43 -1.90 12.89
C LYS A 131 3.84 -0.66 12.12
N ASP A 132 3.99 -0.79 10.81
CA ASP A 132 4.33 0.34 9.94
C ASP A 132 3.21 1.38 9.92
N LEU A 133 1.96 0.92 9.78
CA LEU A 133 0.78 1.78 9.79
C LEU A 133 0.56 2.44 11.15
N GLU A 134 0.81 1.75 12.26
CA GLU A 134 0.76 2.33 13.60
C GLU A 134 1.74 3.49 13.73
N LYS A 135 2.99 3.31 13.27
CA LYS A 135 4.00 4.37 13.28
C LYS A 135 3.64 5.54 12.36
N ILE A 136 3.11 5.25 11.17
CA ILE A 136 2.81 6.26 10.15
C ILE A 136 1.57 7.09 10.52
N LEU A 137 0.54 6.44 11.04
CA LEU A 137 -0.72 7.08 11.42
C LEU A 137 -0.66 7.68 12.83
N GLY A 138 0.33 7.29 13.64
CA GLY A 138 0.51 7.78 15.01
C GLY A 138 -0.61 7.31 15.95
N VAL A 139 -1.19 6.14 15.68
CA VAL A 139 -2.28 5.54 16.46
C VAL A 139 -1.96 4.09 16.79
N LYS A 140 -2.48 3.61 17.91
CA LYS A 140 -2.32 2.24 18.36
C LYS A 140 -3.32 1.34 17.65
N ILE A 141 -2.80 0.36 16.90
CA ILE A 141 -3.62 -0.56 16.12
C ILE A 141 -3.61 -1.93 16.79
N ASP A 142 -4.78 -2.58 16.86
CA ASP A 142 -4.81 -3.98 17.26
C ASP A 142 -4.26 -4.86 16.14
N GLU A 143 -3.12 -5.49 16.40
CA GLU A 143 -2.51 -6.48 15.50
C GLU A 143 -3.42 -7.71 15.42
N LEU A 144 -3.89 -8.01 14.20
CA LEU A 144 -4.82 -9.09 13.93
C LEU A 144 -4.24 -10.02 12.87
N THR A 145 -4.53 -11.33 12.98
CA THR A 145 -4.10 -12.33 11.99
C THR A 145 -4.89 -12.19 10.70
N ALA A 146 -4.35 -12.70 9.58
CA ALA A 146 -5.05 -12.67 8.28
C ALA A 146 -6.41 -13.41 8.28
N SER A 147 -6.57 -14.40 9.17
CA SER A 147 -7.83 -15.12 9.39
C SER A 147 -8.85 -14.38 10.25
N GLN A 148 -8.46 -13.25 10.82
CA GLN A 148 -9.35 -12.44 11.63
C GLN A 148 -10.44 -11.86 10.72
N ILE A 149 -11.63 -11.74 11.31
CA ILE A 149 -12.79 -11.12 10.68
C ILE A 149 -13.17 -9.87 11.44
N TYR A 150 -13.78 -8.95 10.72
CA TYR A 150 -14.30 -7.70 11.24
C TYR A 150 -15.81 -7.73 11.16
N TYR A 151 -16.48 -7.13 12.14
CA TYR A 151 -17.93 -7.03 12.12
C TYR A 151 -18.37 -5.67 11.58
N SER A 152 -19.35 -5.68 10.68
CA SER A 152 -20.10 -4.49 10.28
C SER A 152 -21.42 -4.43 11.05
N TYR A 153 -21.92 -3.22 11.28
CA TYR A 153 -23.17 -2.97 12.01
C TYR A 153 -24.01 -1.97 11.24
N ALA A 154 -25.30 -2.27 11.05
CA ALA A 154 -26.16 -1.47 10.17
C ALA A 154 -26.30 0.01 10.58
N ASN A 155 -26.08 0.32 11.86
CA ASN A 155 -26.22 1.66 12.44
C ASN A 155 -24.86 2.34 12.73
N SER A 156 -23.77 1.87 12.11
CA SER A 156 -22.45 2.47 12.28
C SER A 156 -22.39 3.90 11.74
N TYR A 157 -21.64 4.76 12.40
CA TYR A 157 -21.24 6.06 11.85
C TYR A 157 -20.08 5.86 10.88
N ILE A 158 -20.27 6.26 9.62
CA ILE A 158 -19.33 5.98 8.52
C ILE A 158 -18.86 7.27 7.86
N LEU A 159 -17.53 7.44 7.78
CA LEU A 159 -16.86 8.47 7.01
C LEU A 159 -16.13 7.84 5.83
N SER A 160 -16.02 8.56 4.72
CA SER A 160 -15.37 8.01 3.52
C SER A 160 -14.73 9.10 2.68
N PHE A 161 -13.57 8.80 2.10
CA PHE A 161 -12.90 9.65 1.13
C PHE A 161 -12.37 8.80 -0.02
N PHE A 162 -12.79 9.15 -1.24
CA PHE A 162 -12.46 8.40 -2.48
C PHE A 162 -11.78 9.27 -3.53
N ASN A 163 -11.47 10.52 -3.19
CA ASN A 163 -10.77 11.46 -4.07
C ASN A 163 -9.25 11.45 -3.84
N GLY A 164 -8.77 10.49 -3.06
CA GLY A 164 -7.35 10.23 -2.89
C GLY A 164 -6.76 9.61 -4.15
N ASN A 165 -5.46 9.36 -4.10
CA ASN A 165 -4.83 8.60 -5.18
C ASN A 165 -5.30 7.16 -5.10
N LYS A 166 -5.57 6.56 -6.25
CA LYS A 166 -6.07 5.19 -6.33
C LYS A 166 -4.93 4.25 -5.97
N LYS A 167 -5.12 3.37 -4.98
CA LYS A 167 -4.23 2.24 -4.64
C LYS A 167 -2.84 2.62 -4.09
N HIS A 168 -2.75 2.77 -2.77
CA HIS A 168 -1.49 3.11 -2.09
C HIS A 168 -0.58 1.90 -1.94
N ILE A 169 0.72 2.08 -2.12
CA ILE A 169 1.72 1.08 -1.81
C ILE A 169 2.12 1.28 -0.36
N ILE A 170 1.74 0.34 0.51
CA ILE A 170 2.18 0.34 1.90
C ILE A 170 3.48 -0.46 1.99
N THR A 171 4.55 0.20 2.43
CA THR A 171 5.87 -0.40 2.66
C THR A 171 6.26 -0.25 4.13
N GLN A 172 7.31 -0.97 4.54
CA GLN A 172 7.87 -0.91 5.89
C GLN A 172 8.31 0.48 6.37
N GLN A 173 8.51 1.42 5.44
CA GLN A 173 9.08 2.72 5.75
C GLN A 173 8.13 3.87 5.43
N LYS A 174 7.16 3.66 4.52
CA LYS A 174 6.26 4.69 4.01
C LYS A 174 4.94 4.12 3.47
N ILE A 175 3.84 4.88 3.61
CA ILE A 175 2.68 4.75 2.73
C ILE A 175 3.02 5.57 1.50
N THR A 176 3.50 4.90 0.46
CA THR A 176 3.88 5.53 -0.80
C THR A 176 2.69 5.59 -1.74
N HIS A 177 2.50 6.79 -2.28
CA HIS A 177 1.57 7.18 -3.31
C HIS A 177 1.61 6.25 -4.53
N TYR A 178 0.46 6.05 -5.17
CA TYR A 178 0.29 5.31 -6.42
C TYR A 178 1.07 5.90 -7.58
N VAL A 179 1.56 5.01 -8.44
CA VAL A 179 2.32 5.35 -9.65
C VAL A 179 1.43 6.00 -10.73
N SER A 180 1.39 7.33 -10.82
CA SER A 180 0.71 8.10 -11.88
C SER A 180 1.66 9.03 -12.66
N LYS A 181 1.18 9.75 -13.69
CA LYS A 181 1.99 10.77 -14.41
C LYS A 181 2.71 11.77 -13.48
N ASN A 182 2.26 11.94 -12.25
CA ASN A 182 2.88 12.77 -11.23
C ASN A 182 4.10 12.15 -10.52
N ASP A 183 4.38 10.84 -10.63
CA ASP A 183 5.54 10.25 -9.93
C ASP A 183 6.84 10.74 -10.50
N PHE A 184 6.91 10.95 -11.81
CA PHE A 184 8.08 11.58 -12.41
C PHE A 184 8.33 12.93 -11.76
N GLN A 185 7.29 13.69 -11.44
CA GLN A 185 7.43 14.98 -10.78
C GLN A 185 7.83 14.83 -9.29
N ILE A 186 7.24 13.88 -8.56
CA ILE A 186 7.55 13.61 -7.14
C ILE A 186 8.97 13.06 -6.98
N ILE A 187 9.33 12.04 -7.77
CA ILE A 187 10.68 11.48 -7.80
C ILE A 187 11.67 12.58 -8.21
N ASN A 188 11.33 13.38 -9.24
CA ASN A 188 12.18 14.50 -9.64
C ASN A 188 12.41 15.53 -8.52
N GLN A 189 11.44 15.73 -7.63
CA GLN A 189 11.52 16.69 -6.54
C GLN A 189 12.20 16.14 -5.28
N ASN A 190 12.16 14.83 -5.04
CA ASN A 190 12.47 14.24 -3.74
C ASN A 190 13.61 13.23 -3.74
N LEU A 191 13.93 12.63 -4.89
CA LEU A 191 15.10 11.76 -5.00
C LEU A 191 16.30 12.71 -5.07
N THR A 192 17.15 12.74 -4.06
CA THR A 192 18.35 13.57 -4.08
C THR A 192 19.51 12.77 -4.69
N GLU A 193 20.65 13.42 -4.93
CA GLU A 193 21.88 12.73 -5.35
C GLU A 193 22.24 11.57 -4.41
N ASP A 194 22.20 11.80 -3.10
CA ASP A 194 22.50 10.77 -2.11
C ASP A 194 21.53 9.59 -2.16
N LYS A 195 20.23 9.85 -2.36
CA LYS A 195 19.20 8.81 -2.44
C LYS A 195 19.31 8.00 -3.73
N ALA A 196 19.61 8.68 -4.85
CA ALA A 196 19.89 8.02 -6.12
C ALA A 196 21.14 7.15 -6.02
N ASN A 197 22.22 7.65 -5.41
CA ASN A 197 23.44 6.88 -5.17
C ASN A 197 23.14 5.63 -4.32
N ALA A 198 22.42 5.78 -3.21
CA ALA A 198 22.05 4.66 -2.35
C ALA A 198 21.21 3.60 -3.08
N LEU A 199 20.25 4.01 -3.91
CA LEU A 199 19.47 3.10 -4.75
C LEU A 199 20.36 2.31 -5.71
N ILE A 200 21.24 3.00 -6.44
CA ILE A 200 22.10 2.38 -7.44
C ILE A 200 23.15 1.46 -6.78
N GLU A 201 23.68 1.84 -5.62
CA GLU A 201 24.58 1.00 -4.82
C GLU A 201 23.88 -0.26 -4.30
N SER A 202 22.60 -0.16 -3.90
CA SER A 202 21.82 -1.33 -3.47
C SER A 202 21.64 -2.38 -4.57
N LEU A 203 21.77 -1.97 -5.84
CA LEU A 203 21.70 -2.84 -7.02
C LEU A 203 23.09 -3.31 -7.48
N GLY A 204 24.16 -2.99 -6.75
CA GLY A 204 25.53 -3.41 -7.07
C GLY A 204 26.25 -2.50 -8.08
N PHE A 205 25.69 -1.34 -8.39
CA PHE A 205 26.30 -0.36 -9.31
C PHE A 205 26.89 0.82 -8.54
N LYS A 206 27.82 1.55 -9.16
CA LYS A 206 28.36 2.78 -8.59
C LYS A 206 28.12 3.98 -9.51
N LEU A 207 27.54 5.03 -8.94
CA LEU A 207 27.44 6.35 -9.55
C LEU A 207 28.75 7.12 -9.30
N VAL A 208 29.39 7.60 -10.36
CA VAL A 208 30.63 8.40 -10.28
C VAL A 208 30.46 9.70 -11.04
N ARG A 209 30.73 10.83 -10.40
CA ARG A 209 30.67 12.15 -11.04
C ARG A 209 31.88 12.36 -11.98
N ASP A 210 31.63 12.75 -13.22
CA ASP A 210 32.65 13.11 -14.22
C ASP A 210 32.24 14.45 -14.90
N GLY A 211 32.61 15.56 -14.27
CA GLY A 211 32.18 16.89 -14.71
C GLY A 211 30.68 17.13 -14.49
N THR A 212 29.95 17.50 -15.55
CA THR A 212 28.50 17.73 -15.54
C THR A 212 27.68 16.48 -15.89
N TYR A 213 28.23 15.29 -15.63
CA TYR A 213 27.59 14.02 -15.94
C TYR A 213 27.76 13.01 -14.81
N MET A 214 26.77 12.14 -14.67
CA MET A 214 26.79 10.98 -13.77
C MET A 214 27.12 9.72 -14.56
N LYS A 215 28.09 8.94 -14.07
CA LYS A 215 28.59 7.70 -14.69
C LYS A 215 28.05 6.49 -13.93
N PHE A 216 27.54 5.50 -14.66
CA PHE A 216 27.38 4.13 -14.15
C PHE A 216 28.63 3.32 -14.52
N SER A 217 29.18 2.55 -13.58
CA SER A 217 30.19 1.53 -13.92
C SER A 217 29.53 0.36 -14.63
N LEU A 218 29.39 0.45 -15.96
CA LEU A 218 28.96 -0.66 -16.82
C LEU A 218 30.17 -1.42 -17.37
N SER A 219 29.96 -2.69 -17.71
CA SER A 219 30.94 -3.53 -18.38
C SER A 219 31.18 -3.02 -19.80
N PRO A 220 32.38 -3.19 -20.39
CA PRO A 220 32.69 -2.78 -21.76
C PRO A 220 31.75 -3.34 -22.86
N ASN A 221 30.95 -4.36 -22.53
CA ASN A 221 30.05 -5.05 -23.46
C ASN A 221 28.58 -4.60 -23.35
N ASP A 222 28.24 -3.65 -22.47
CA ASP A 222 26.86 -3.24 -22.24
C ASP A 222 26.38 -2.19 -23.26
N THR A 223 25.20 -2.41 -23.87
CA THR A 223 24.51 -1.45 -24.73
C THR A 223 23.81 -0.33 -23.94
N ILE A 224 23.55 0.82 -24.58
CA ILE A 224 23.19 2.07 -23.89
C ILE A 224 21.71 2.41 -24.06
N PRO A 225 20.99 2.87 -23.01
CA PRO A 225 19.55 2.66 -22.98
C PRO A 225 18.66 3.92 -23.02
N SER A 226 19.15 5.11 -23.37
CA SER A 226 18.27 6.30 -23.32
C SER A 226 18.65 7.38 -24.34
N ALA A 227 17.65 8.14 -24.80
CA ALA A 227 17.82 9.32 -25.66
C ALA A 227 18.63 10.45 -25.01
N ASN A 228 18.81 10.43 -23.69
CA ASN A 228 19.65 11.35 -22.91
C ASN A 228 20.93 10.70 -22.36
N ALA A 229 21.13 9.40 -22.61
CA ALA A 229 22.34 8.68 -22.26
C ALA A 229 23.16 8.42 -23.52
N PHE A 230 24.38 8.94 -23.62
CA PHE A 230 25.23 8.70 -24.80
C PHE A 230 26.50 7.93 -24.44
N PHE A 231 26.98 7.10 -25.38
CA PHE A 231 28.31 6.50 -25.26
C PHE A 231 29.37 7.53 -25.59
N HIS A 232 30.28 7.76 -24.66
CA HIS A 232 31.48 8.50 -24.98
C HIS A 232 32.56 7.53 -25.50
N LYS A 233 32.65 7.36 -26.82
CA LYS A 233 33.57 6.40 -27.48
C LYS A 233 35.02 6.52 -27.03
N SER A 234 35.58 7.73 -26.91
CA SER A 234 36.98 7.90 -26.48
C SER A 234 37.23 7.62 -24.98
N ARG A 235 36.15 7.52 -24.18
CA ARG A 235 36.22 7.25 -22.74
C ARG A 235 35.67 5.86 -22.38
N ASN A 236 35.07 5.14 -23.33
CA ASN A 236 34.42 3.82 -23.19
C ASN A 236 33.35 3.76 -22.08
N LYS A 237 32.43 4.74 -22.03
CA LYS A 237 31.50 4.94 -20.89
C LYS A 237 30.11 5.47 -21.31
N VAL A 238 29.10 5.18 -20.49
CA VAL A 238 27.73 5.76 -20.58
C VAL A 238 27.63 7.00 -19.69
N MET A 239 27.09 8.09 -20.25
CA MET A 239 26.96 9.39 -19.57
C MET A 239 25.48 9.77 -19.47
N ILE A 240 24.96 10.03 -18.26
CA ILE A 240 23.63 10.65 -18.05
C ILE A 240 23.83 12.11 -17.61
N LYS A 241 23.03 13.03 -18.16
CA LYS A 241 23.08 14.47 -17.85
C LYS A 241 22.84 14.71 -16.36
N ASP A 242 23.62 15.59 -15.73
CA ASP A 242 23.64 15.89 -14.29
C ASP A 242 22.25 16.23 -13.65
N PHE A 243 22.16 16.03 -12.33
CA PHE A 243 21.04 16.29 -11.43
C PHE A 243 20.46 17.70 -11.53
N SER A 244 21.23 18.65 -12.08
CA SER A 244 20.83 20.02 -12.31
C SER A 244 19.80 20.20 -13.43
N THR A 245 19.49 19.15 -14.20
CA THR A 245 18.55 19.21 -15.32
C THR A 245 17.21 18.54 -15.04
N SER A 246 16.12 19.18 -15.45
CA SER A 246 14.78 18.59 -15.42
C SER A 246 14.75 17.34 -16.31
N GLY A 247 14.67 16.14 -15.70
CA GLY A 247 14.58 14.87 -16.44
C GLY A 247 15.44 13.73 -15.89
N PHE A 248 16.46 14.03 -15.07
CA PHE A 248 17.41 13.03 -14.55
C PHE A 248 16.76 11.81 -13.91
N TYR A 249 15.65 11.98 -13.19
CA TYR A 249 15.03 10.86 -12.48
C TYR A 249 14.11 10.02 -13.37
N GLY A 250 13.68 10.57 -14.52
CA GLY A 250 13.18 9.75 -15.63
C GLY A 250 14.28 8.85 -16.19
N ASP A 251 15.50 9.35 -16.29
CA ASP A 251 16.65 8.57 -16.76
C ASP A 251 17.05 7.46 -15.77
N ILE A 252 16.82 7.62 -14.47
CA ILE A 252 16.97 6.53 -13.47
C ILE A 252 15.93 5.44 -13.71
N ILE A 253 14.66 5.80 -13.93
CA ILE A 253 13.60 4.82 -14.19
C ILE A 253 13.88 4.05 -15.49
N ASP A 254 14.36 4.75 -16.53
CA ASP A 254 14.75 4.12 -17.79
C ASP A 254 16.00 3.23 -17.62
N PHE A 255 16.99 3.64 -16.82
CA PHE A 255 18.14 2.81 -16.45
C PHE A 255 17.69 1.51 -15.75
N LEU A 256 16.84 1.61 -14.74
CA LEU A 256 16.30 0.43 -14.04
C LEU A 256 15.52 -0.46 -15.00
N SER A 257 14.72 0.14 -15.89
CA SER A 257 13.98 -0.63 -16.89
C SER A 257 14.90 -1.45 -17.80
N TYR A 258 16.07 -0.91 -18.13
CA TYR A 258 17.08 -1.62 -18.90
C TYR A 258 17.76 -2.75 -18.12
N GLN A 259 17.89 -2.64 -16.80
CA GLN A 259 18.36 -3.74 -15.94
C GLN A 259 17.33 -4.88 -15.79
N GLY A 260 16.20 -4.82 -16.51
CA GLY A 260 15.17 -5.85 -16.53
C GLY A 260 14.00 -5.61 -15.59
N PHE A 261 13.96 -4.47 -14.89
CA PHE A 261 12.80 -4.09 -14.09
C PHE A 261 11.65 -3.61 -15.00
N SER A 262 10.40 -3.90 -14.64
CA SER A 262 9.28 -3.19 -15.29
C SER A 262 9.32 -1.72 -14.88
N LYS A 263 8.74 -0.81 -15.70
CA LYS A 263 8.64 0.62 -15.31
C LYS A 263 7.95 0.81 -13.95
N THR A 264 6.95 -0.02 -13.67
CA THR A 264 6.26 -0.03 -12.37
C THR A 264 7.19 -0.45 -11.24
N ASP A 265 8.02 -1.48 -11.45
CA ASP A 265 8.95 -1.95 -10.42
C ASP A 265 10.13 -0.98 -10.22
N ALA A 266 10.60 -0.34 -11.29
CA ALA A 266 11.60 0.73 -11.24
C ALA A 266 11.10 1.91 -10.39
N ILE A 267 9.85 2.34 -10.59
CA ILE A 267 9.25 3.42 -9.79
C ILE A 267 9.09 2.99 -8.33
N LYS A 268 8.62 1.76 -8.07
CA LYS A 268 8.56 1.19 -6.71
C LYS A 268 9.91 1.23 -6.00
N LEU A 269 10.98 0.85 -6.70
CA LEU A 269 12.35 0.91 -6.18
C LEU A 269 12.74 2.35 -5.84
N CYS A 270 12.49 3.32 -6.72
CA CYS A 270 12.77 4.73 -6.42
C CYS A 270 12.04 5.21 -5.15
N TYR A 271 10.78 4.80 -4.96
CA TYR A 271 9.98 5.17 -3.78
C TYR A 271 10.53 4.61 -2.46
N GLN A 272 11.29 3.52 -2.47
CA GLN A 272 11.96 3.00 -1.27
C GLN A 272 13.08 3.92 -0.77
N PHE A 273 13.62 4.77 -1.63
CA PHE A 273 14.75 5.66 -1.33
C PHE A 273 14.36 7.13 -1.22
N LEU A 274 13.16 7.51 -1.65
CA LEU A 274 12.57 8.82 -1.30
C LEU A 274 12.40 8.92 0.20
#